data_AF-A0A6H2H7I7-F1
#
_entry.id   AF-A0A6H2H7I7-F1
#
_cell.length_a   1.000
_cell.length_b   1.000
_cell.length_c   1.000
_cell.angle_alpha   90.00
_cell.angle_beta   90.00
_cell.angle_gamma   90.00
#
_symmetry.space_group_name_H-M   'P 1'
#
loop_
_entity.id
_entity.type
_entity.pdbx_description
1 polymer ?
#
loop_
_entity_poly.entity_id
_entity_poly.type
_entity_poly.pdbx_seq_one_letter_code
_entity_poly.pdbx_strand_id
1 'polypeptide(L)'
;MAQDTPDSRPPVSATLGEVDHWRFHRPHAHLFSTFGNDTLALKAEAFARFFGTPLFLGAQTLIVVAWIGINALGFTTFDVYPFILLNLAFSLQAAYAAPLILLAQTRQAARDKVHSEADAQHREALAIANEQRQSEAAKNTDQILQLLEQNTRLTEATKQLTERIEVLTVEMHKHFSNTLTGAAPAVDSVG
;
A
#
# COMPACT_ATOMS: atom_id res chain seq x y z
N MET A 1 -33.79 -13.07 -39.68
CA MET A 1 -34.02 -11.66 -39.31
C MET A 1 -34.10 -11.62 -37.79
N ALA A 2 -33.14 -10.93 -37.17
CA ALA A 2 -32.99 -10.58 -35.76
C ALA A 2 -32.98 -11.72 -34.70
N GLN A 3 -31.76 -12.02 -34.23
CA GLN A 3 -31.46 -12.56 -32.91
C GLN A 3 -32.05 -11.62 -31.84
N ASP A 4 -32.93 -12.12 -30.97
CA ASP A 4 -33.25 -11.50 -29.69
C ASP A 4 -32.46 -12.24 -28.62
N THR A 5 -31.24 -11.76 -28.37
CA THR A 5 -30.41 -12.21 -27.27
C THR A 5 -30.68 -11.25 -26.11
N PRO A 6 -31.33 -11.67 -25.01
CA PRO A 6 -31.37 -10.81 -23.83
C PRO A 6 -29.93 -10.72 -23.31
N ASP A 7 -29.34 -9.53 -23.44
CA ASP A 7 -28.03 -9.16 -22.91
C ASP A 7 -28.09 -9.25 -21.38
N SER A 8 -27.93 -10.47 -20.84
CA SER A 8 -27.75 -10.72 -19.43
C SER A 8 -26.30 -10.47 -19.04
N ARG A 9 -25.79 -9.27 -19.36
CA ARG A 9 -24.61 -8.73 -18.69
C ARG A 9 -25.07 -8.27 -17.32
N PRO A 10 -24.63 -8.92 -16.22
CA PRO A 10 -24.83 -8.31 -14.92
C PRO A 10 -24.16 -6.92 -14.92
N PRO A 11 -24.76 -5.91 -14.28
CA PRO A 11 -24.10 -4.61 -14.14
C PRO A 11 -22.73 -4.84 -13.52
N VAL A 12 -21.68 -4.27 -14.13
CA VAL A 12 -20.26 -4.36 -13.72
C VAL A 12 -20.00 -3.68 -12.35
N SER A 13 -21.04 -3.51 -11.53
CA SER A 13 -21.05 -2.75 -10.28
C SER A 13 -21.20 -3.63 -9.04
N ALA A 14 -21.17 -4.96 -9.15
CA ALA A 14 -21.56 -5.87 -8.05
C ALA A 14 -20.43 -6.41 -7.16
N THR A 15 -19.14 -6.07 -7.35
CA THR A 15 -18.07 -6.61 -6.50
C THR A 15 -16.86 -5.68 -6.35
N LEU A 16 -17.05 -4.48 -5.80
CA LEU A 16 -15.99 -3.90 -4.97
C LEU A 16 -16.43 -4.17 -3.54
N GLY A 17 -16.01 -5.33 -3.00
CA GLY A 17 -16.07 -5.53 -1.56
C GLY A 17 -15.43 -4.32 -0.92
N GLU A 18 -16.21 -3.54 -0.19
CA GLU A 18 -15.81 -2.25 0.36
C GLU A 18 -14.54 -2.46 1.19
N VAL A 19 -13.39 -2.09 0.63
CA VAL A 19 -12.10 -2.24 1.31
C VAL A 19 -12.12 -1.23 2.45
N ASP A 20 -12.44 -1.73 3.63
CA ASP A 20 -12.48 -0.96 4.85
C ASP A 20 -11.05 -0.56 5.26
N HIS A 21 -10.60 0.56 4.69
CA HIS A 21 -9.31 1.20 4.99
C HIS A 21 -9.23 1.66 6.45
N TRP A 22 -10.37 1.79 7.13
CA TRP A 22 -10.43 2.07 8.56
C TRP A 22 -10.45 0.80 9.43
N ARG A 23 -10.42 -0.42 8.86
CA ARG A 23 -10.52 -1.67 9.64
C ARG A 23 -9.48 -1.77 10.75
N PHE A 24 -8.28 -1.25 10.53
CA PHE A 24 -7.20 -1.25 11.53
C PHE A 24 -7.25 -0.04 12.48
N HIS A 25 -7.97 1.02 12.12
CA HIS A 25 -8.17 2.19 12.98
C HIS A 25 -9.44 2.09 13.85
N ARG A 26 -10.43 1.30 13.42
CA ARG A 26 -11.71 1.08 14.12
C ARG A 26 -11.55 0.52 15.54
N PRO A 27 -10.68 -0.49 15.78
CA PRO A 27 -10.45 -1.01 17.12
C PRO A 27 -9.88 0.06 18.05
N HIS A 28 -9.11 1.03 17.55
CA HIS A 28 -8.49 2.08 18.36
C HIS A 28 -9.31 3.37 18.44
N ALA A 29 -10.49 3.43 17.82
CA ALA A 29 -11.38 4.59 17.86
C ALA A 29 -11.82 4.96 19.30
N HIS A 30 -11.87 3.97 20.21
CA HIS A 30 -12.23 4.20 21.61
C HIS A 30 -11.08 4.76 22.46
N LEU A 31 -9.81 4.62 22.04
CA LEU A 31 -8.65 5.21 22.73
C LEU A 31 -8.54 6.73 22.51
N PHE A 32 -9.30 7.28 21.58
CA PHE A 32 -9.54 8.72 21.48
C PHE A 32 -10.35 9.27 22.67
N SER A 33 -10.94 8.40 23.51
CA SER A 33 -11.84 8.80 24.61
C SER A 33 -11.30 8.62 26.04
N THR A 34 -10.00 8.33 26.25
CA THR A 34 -9.48 8.15 27.62
C THR A 34 -9.31 9.45 28.42
N PHE A 35 -9.38 10.62 27.76
CA PHE A 35 -9.89 11.86 28.38
C PHE A 35 -10.87 12.45 27.37
N GLY A 36 -12.05 12.84 27.86
CA GLY A 36 -13.25 13.09 27.08
C GLY A 36 -13.12 14.22 26.07
N ASN A 37 -14.30 14.65 25.60
CA ASN A 37 -14.50 15.74 24.65
C ASN A 37 -14.17 17.12 25.27
N ASP A 38 -13.02 17.21 25.92
CA ASP A 38 -12.77 18.13 27.01
C ASP A 38 -12.19 19.42 26.45
N THR A 39 -12.73 20.53 26.93
CA THR A 39 -12.28 21.91 26.73
C THR A 39 -10.75 22.12 26.72
N LEU A 40 -9.98 21.25 27.38
CA LEU A 40 -8.51 21.23 27.37
C LEU A 40 -7.91 20.80 26.02
N ALA A 41 -8.53 19.89 25.29
CA ALA A 41 -8.11 19.52 23.94
C ALA A 41 -8.25 20.71 22.98
N LEU A 42 -9.42 21.37 23.01
CA LEU A 42 -9.72 22.56 22.20
C LEU A 42 -8.80 23.73 22.58
N LYS A 43 -8.56 23.95 23.88
CA LYS A 43 -7.60 24.95 24.36
C LYS A 43 -6.16 24.61 23.93
N ALA A 44 -5.73 23.36 24.03
CA ALA A 44 -4.40 22.96 23.59
C ALA A 44 -4.20 23.17 22.08
N GLU A 45 -5.22 22.91 21.25
CA GLU A 45 -5.18 23.19 19.82
C GLU A 45 -5.07 24.70 19.54
N ALA A 46 -5.86 25.52 20.24
CA ALA A 46 -5.77 26.97 20.14
C ALA A 46 -4.39 27.50 20.58
N PHE A 47 -3.85 26.99 21.69
CA PHE A 47 -2.50 27.31 22.16
C PHE A 47 -1.44 26.90 21.14
N ALA A 48 -1.51 25.69 20.57
CA ALA A 48 -0.55 25.22 19.58
C ALA A 48 -0.57 26.10 18.31
N ARG A 49 -1.76 26.47 17.83
CA ARG A 49 -1.91 27.39 16.68
C ARG A 49 -1.38 28.80 16.99
N PHE A 50 -1.57 29.28 18.21
CA PHE A 50 -1.09 30.59 18.65
C PHE A 50 0.44 30.64 18.77
N PHE A 51 1.05 29.68 19.46
CA PHE A 51 2.51 29.60 19.62
C PHE A 51 3.25 29.22 18.33
N GLY A 52 2.60 28.54 17.38
CA GLY A 52 3.16 28.18 16.08
C GLY A 52 3.25 29.35 15.08
N THR A 53 2.69 30.52 15.41
CA THR A 53 2.69 31.68 14.52
C THR A 53 3.90 32.59 14.84
N PRO A 54 4.73 33.00 13.86
CA PRO A 54 5.89 33.87 14.10
C PRO A 54 5.51 35.25 14.68
N LEU A 55 4.25 35.65 14.52
CA LEU A 55 3.69 36.87 15.08
C LEU A 55 3.68 36.86 16.62
N PHE A 56 3.50 35.70 17.26
CA PHE A 56 3.49 35.61 18.73
C PHE A 56 4.84 36.00 19.32
N LEU A 57 5.93 35.48 18.76
CA LEU A 57 7.29 35.82 19.19
C LEU A 57 7.55 37.32 19.02
N GLY A 58 7.18 37.89 17.87
CA GLY A 58 7.33 39.33 17.62
C GLY A 58 6.56 40.21 18.60
N ALA A 59 5.30 39.88 18.88
CA ALA A 59 4.47 40.61 19.84
C ALA A 59 5.02 40.51 21.27
N GLN A 60 5.43 39.31 21.71
CA GLN A 60 6.04 39.09 23.03
C GLN A 60 7.33 39.91 23.20
N THR A 61 8.22 39.90 22.20
CA THR A 61 9.46 40.70 22.24
C THR A 61 9.17 42.19 22.29
N LEU A 62 8.19 42.67 21.52
CA LEU A 62 7.80 44.08 21.53
C LEU A 62 7.32 44.53 22.93
N ILE A 63 6.48 43.71 23.58
CA ILE A 63 5.98 43.99 24.94
C ILE A 63 7.13 44.09 25.94
N VAL A 64 8.08 43.15 25.89
CA VAL A 64 9.25 43.13 26.77
C VAL A 64 10.14 44.35 26.55
N VAL A 65 10.43 44.69 25.30
CA VAL A 65 11.24 45.86 24.94
C VAL A 65 10.55 47.15 25.37
N ALA A 66 9.23 47.26 25.17
CA ALA A 66 8.46 48.41 25.61
C ALA A 66 8.46 48.56 27.14
N TRP A 67 8.32 47.45 27.89
CA TRP A 67 8.38 47.44 29.35
C TRP A 67 9.73 47.92 29.87
N ILE A 68 10.82 47.38 29.31
CA ILE A 68 12.18 47.79 29.63
C ILE A 68 12.37 49.28 29.30
N GLY A 69 11.92 49.73 28.12
CA GLY A 69 12.04 51.12 27.69
C GLY A 69 11.30 52.11 28.61
N ILE A 70 10.05 51.82 28.98
CA ILE A 70 9.26 52.68 29.87
C ILE A 70 9.90 52.81 31.26
N ASN A 71 10.41 51.72 31.83
CA ASN A 71 11.06 51.74 33.14
C ASN A 71 12.49 52.33 33.09
N ALA A 72 13.25 52.04 32.03
CA ALA A 72 14.62 52.56 31.86
C ALA A 72 14.66 54.07 31.58
N LEU A 73 13.66 54.61 30.88
CA LEU A 73 13.51 56.04 30.62
C LEU A 73 12.99 56.83 31.85
N GLY A 74 12.72 56.15 32.97
CA GLY A 74 12.32 56.79 34.22
C GLY A 74 10.88 57.34 34.24
N PHE A 75 10.05 56.97 33.25
CA PHE A 75 8.63 57.35 33.25
C PHE A 75 7.84 56.70 34.38
N THR A 76 8.29 55.55 34.88
CA THR A 76 7.75 54.89 36.07
C THR A 76 8.87 54.18 36.83
N THR A 77 8.84 54.23 38.18
CA THR A 77 9.84 53.58 39.07
C THR A 77 9.34 52.21 39.55
N PHE A 78 8.46 51.56 38.79
CA PHE A 78 7.83 50.30 39.19
C PHE A 78 8.80 49.11 39.13
N ASP A 79 9.74 49.12 38.17
CA ASP A 79 10.71 48.01 37.98
C ASP A 79 12.08 48.57 37.52
N VAL A 80 12.81 49.19 38.46
CA VAL A 80 14.17 49.72 38.22
C VAL A 80 15.18 48.57 38.08
N TYR A 81 16.25 48.77 37.30
CA TYR A 81 17.34 47.81 37.15
C TYR A 81 17.75 47.22 38.51
N PRO A 82 17.68 45.89 38.73
CA PRO A 82 17.78 44.79 37.74
C PRO A 82 16.46 44.12 37.29
N PHE A 83 15.34 44.83 37.20
CA PHE A 83 14.04 44.32 36.68
C PHE A 83 13.51 43.06 37.41
N ILE A 84 13.33 43.16 38.73
CA ILE A 84 12.94 42.02 39.57
C ILE A 84 11.54 41.50 39.23
N LEU A 85 10.60 42.38 38.86
CA LEU A 85 9.22 41.99 38.56
C LEU A 85 9.13 41.27 37.22
N LEU A 86 9.82 41.78 36.21
CA LEU A 86 9.94 41.11 34.91
C LEU A 86 10.56 39.73 35.09
N ASN A 87 11.64 39.62 35.84
CA ASN A 87 12.29 38.33 36.09
C ASN A 87 11.38 37.35 36.85
N LEU A 88 10.63 37.84 37.84
CA LEU A 88 9.66 37.03 38.58
C LEU A 88 8.52 36.54 37.68
N ALA A 89 8.00 37.41 36.80
CA ALA A 89 6.96 37.05 35.85
C ALA A 89 7.43 35.98 34.86
N PHE A 90 8.64 36.11 34.31
CA PHE A 90 9.22 35.10 33.43
C PHE A 90 9.48 33.77 34.15
N SER A 91 9.96 33.84 35.40
CA SER A 91 10.18 32.65 36.23
C SER A 91 8.87 31.89 36.46
N LEU A 92 7.79 32.61 36.79
CA LEU A 92 6.45 32.03 36.95
C LEU A 92 5.90 31.50 35.62
N GLN A 93 6.10 32.23 34.52
CA GLN A 93 5.67 31.83 33.19
C GLN A 93 6.33 30.49 32.80
N ALA A 94 7.64 30.35 33.02
CA ALA A 94 8.37 29.11 32.76
C ALA A 94 7.89 27.96 33.68
N ALA A 95 7.71 28.25 34.98
CA ALA A 95 7.27 27.27 35.96
C ALA A 95 5.88 26.69 35.66
N TYR A 96 4.96 27.49 35.13
CA TYR A 96 3.62 27.02 34.72
C TYR A 96 3.61 26.42 33.30
N ALA A 97 4.47 26.90 32.40
CA ALA A 97 4.59 26.36 31.06
C ALA A 97 5.14 24.92 31.06
N ALA A 98 6.16 24.63 31.87
CA ALA A 98 6.79 23.31 31.93
C ALA A 98 5.80 22.13 32.17
N PRO A 99 4.94 22.14 33.21
CA PRO A 99 3.98 21.05 33.42
C PRO A 99 2.89 21.01 32.35
N LEU A 100 2.45 22.15 31.80
CA LEU A 100 1.50 22.17 30.70
C LEU A 100 2.08 21.57 29.42
N ILE A 101 3.34 21.89 29.11
CA ILE A 101 4.07 21.32 27.97
C ILE A 101 4.24 19.82 28.19
N LEU A 102 4.59 19.36 29.39
CA LEU A 102 4.71 17.94 29.71
C LEU A 102 3.36 17.21 29.52
N LEU A 103 2.25 17.82 29.94
CA LEU A 103 0.92 17.27 29.73
C LEU A 103 0.56 17.21 28.24
N ALA A 104 0.92 18.23 27.46
CA ALA A 104 0.73 18.22 26.02
C ALA A 104 1.59 17.15 25.33
N GLN A 105 2.84 17.00 25.75
CA GLN A 105 3.79 16.01 25.21
C GLN A 105 3.38 14.57 25.55
N THR A 106 2.99 14.28 26.79
CA THR A 106 2.51 12.96 27.18
C THR A 106 1.25 12.56 26.40
N ARG A 107 0.36 13.51 26.11
CA ARG A 107 -0.81 13.30 25.24
C ARG A 107 -0.43 13.06 23.79
N GLN A 108 0.52 13.84 23.26
CA GLN A 108 1.00 13.66 21.90
C GLN A 108 1.66 12.27 21.74
N ALA A 109 2.52 11.89 22.68
CA ALA A 109 3.17 10.58 22.70
C ALA A 109 2.18 9.41 22.78
N ALA A 110 1.10 9.54 23.56
CA ALA A 110 0.05 8.52 23.63
C ALA A 110 -0.67 8.34 22.28
N ARG A 111 -0.99 9.44 21.58
CA ARG A 111 -1.58 9.40 20.23
C ARG A 111 -0.62 8.80 19.22
N ASP A 112 0.62 9.26 19.21
CA ASP A 112 1.65 8.79 18.29
C ASP A 112 1.91 7.29 18.46
N LYS A 113 1.89 6.79 19.71
CA LYS A 113 1.98 5.36 20.02
C LYS A 113 0.84 4.55 19.40
N VAL A 114 -0.41 4.98 19.58
CA VAL A 114 -1.58 4.29 19.01
C VAL A 114 -1.52 4.28 17.48
N HIS A 115 -1.17 5.41 16.86
CA HIS A 115 -0.99 5.49 15.42
C HIS A 115 0.13 4.55 14.93
N SER A 116 1.25 4.50 15.65
CA SER A 116 2.36 3.60 15.33
C SER A 116 1.98 2.12 15.47
N GLU A 117 1.20 1.75 16.48
CA GLU A 117 0.74 0.37 16.68
C GLU A 117 -0.22 -0.06 15.56
N ALA A 118 -1.18 0.79 15.18
CA ALA A 118 -2.09 0.52 14.07
C ALA A 118 -1.35 0.39 12.73
N ASP A 119 -0.35 1.24 12.48
CA ASP A 119 0.48 1.16 11.28
C ASP A 119 1.33 -0.12 11.26
N ALA A 120 1.89 -0.54 12.40
CA ALA A 120 2.62 -1.80 12.50
C ALA A 120 1.74 -3.01 12.15
N GLN A 121 0.53 -3.08 12.72
CA GLN A 121 -0.44 -4.14 12.40
C GLN A 121 -0.84 -4.12 10.92
N HIS A 122 -1.04 -2.93 10.35
CA HIS A 122 -1.36 -2.81 8.93
C HIS A 122 -0.23 -3.33 8.04
N ARG A 123 1.03 -2.98 8.38
CA ARG A 123 2.22 -3.47 7.66
C ARG A 123 2.38 -4.98 7.75
N GLU A 124 2.13 -5.58 8.92
CA GLU A 124 2.14 -7.03 9.09
C GLU A 124 1.06 -7.71 8.23
N ALA A 125 -0.17 -7.21 8.27
CA ALA A 125 -1.26 -7.75 7.44
C ALA A 125 -0.96 -7.63 5.93
N LEU A 126 -0.34 -6.53 5.51
CA LEU A 126 0.09 -6.34 4.12
C LEU A 126 1.20 -7.34 3.74
N ALA A 127 2.16 -7.59 4.63
CA ALA A 127 3.24 -8.55 4.40
C ALA A 127 2.69 -9.97 4.19
N ILE A 128 1.77 -10.44 5.05
CA ILE A 128 1.12 -11.74 4.92
C ILE A 128 0.34 -11.83 3.60
N ALA A 129 -0.43 -10.80 3.25
CA ALA A 129 -1.20 -10.78 2.00
C ALA A 129 -0.30 -10.76 0.75
N ASN A 130 0.90 -10.18 0.83
CA ASN A 130 1.89 -10.21 -0.25
C ASN A 130 2.55 -11.58 -0.37
N GLU A 131 2.93 -12.21 0.74
CA GLU A 131 3.50 -13.56 0.76
C GLU A 131 2.52 -14.57 0.16
N GLN A 132 1.24 -14.48 0.53
CA GLN A 132 0.21 -15.34 -0.03
C GLN A 132 0.04 -15.15 -1.54
N ARG A 133 0.02 -13.90 -2.02
CA ARG A 133 0.00 -13.61 -3.46
C ARG A 133 1.23 -14.13 -4.20
N GLN A 134 2.40 -14.11 -3.58
CA GLN A 134 3.61 -14.69 -4.17
C GLN A 134 3.53 -16.22 -4.25
N SER A 135 3.00 -16.89 -3.23
CA SER A 135 2.79 -18.35 -3.25
C SER A 135 1.79 -18.76 -4.34
N GLU A 136 0.70 -18.02 -4.50
CA GLU A 136 -0.27 -18.24 -5.57
C GLU A 136 0.34 -17.99 -6.96
N ALA A 137 1.11 -16.91 -7.12
CA ALA A 137 1.83 -16.63 -8.36
C ALA A 137 2.85 -17.73 -8.71
N ALA A 138 3.54 -18.30 -7.72
CA ALA A 138 4.45 -19.43 -7.92
C ALA A 138 3.69 -20.67 -8.41
N LYS A 139 2.56 -21.03 -7.78
CA LYS A 139 1.71 -22.14 -8.22
C LYS A 139 1.18 -21.95 -9.65
N ASN A 140 0.74 -20.74 -9.99
CA ASN A 140 0.29 -20.42 -11.34
C ASN A 140 1.43 -20.55 -12.35
N THR A 141 2.65 -20.15 -11.97
CA THR A 141 3.85 -20.30 -12.81
C THR A 141 4.14 -21.78 -13.07
N ASP A 142 4.06 -22.64 -12.05
CA ASP A 142 4.24 -24.09 -12.22
C ASP A 142 3.21 -24.69 -13.17
N GLN A 143 1.95 -24.26 -13.08
CA GLN A 143 0.89 -24.69 -14.02
C GLN A 143 1.19 -24.26 -15.46
N ILE A 144 1.66 -23.03 -15.66
CA ILE A 144 2.05 -22.53 -17.00
C ILE A 144 3.18 -23.40 -17.57
N LEU A 145 4.18 -23.74 -16.76
CA LEU A 145 5.27 -24.61 -17.19
C LEU A 145 4.77 -26.01 -17.58
N GLN A 146 3.84 -26.60 -16.81
CA GLN A 146 3.24 -27.88 -17.16
C GLN A 146 2.46 -27.81 -18.48
N LEU A 147 1.69 -26.74 -18.72
CA LEU A 147 0.98 -26.54 -19.98
C LEU A 147 1.94 -26.38 -21.16
N LEU A 148 3.07 -25.68 -20.98
CA LEU A 148 4.09 -25.54 -22.00
C LEU A 148 4.76 -26.88 -22.30
N GLU A 149 5.04 -27.68 -21.29
CA GLU A 149 5.59 -29.03 -21.46
C GLU A 149 4.60 -29.93 -22.22
N GLN A 150 3.32 -29.90 -21.87
CA GLN A 150 2.28 -30.64 -22.58
C GLN A 150 2.18 -30.23 -24.05
N ASN A 151 2.15 -28.93 -24.34
CA ASN A 151 2.16 -28.44 -25.72
C ASN A 151 3.39 -28.91 -26.50
N THR A 152 4.55 -28.92 -25.84
CA THR A 152 5.80 -29.43 -26.44
C THR A 152 5.67 -30.93 -26.78
N ARG A 153 5.15 -31.74 -25.85
CA ARG A 153 4.94 -33.18 -26.06
C ARG A 153 3.91 -33.48 -27.15
N LEU A 154 2.82 -32.72 -27.21
CA LEU A 154 1.83 -32.83 -28.29
C LEU A 154 2.49 -32.53 -29.64
N THR A 155 3.30 -31.48 -29.70
CA THR A 155 4.06 -31.11 -30.91
C THR A 155 5.01 -32.24 -31.32
N GLU A 156 5.75 -32.83 -30.39
CA GLU A 156 6.63 -33.98 -30.63
C GLU A 156 5.84 -35.20 -31.17
N ALA A 157 4.70 -35.52 -30.56
CA ALA A 157 3.84 -36.61 -30.99
C ALA A 157 3.29 -36.39 -32.41
N THR A 158 2.90 -35.16 -32.75
CA THR A 158 2.46 -34.82 -34.11
C THR A 158 3.58 -34.97 -35.12
N LYS A 159 4.83 -34.61 -34.76
CA LYS A 159 6.00 -34.82 -35.61
C LYS A 159 6.25 -36.31 -35.85
N GLN A 160 6.25 -37.13 -34.80
CA GLN A 160 6.44 -38.58 -34.93
C GLN A 160 5.34 -39.25 -35.76
N LEU A 161 4.09 -38.81 -35.61
CA LEU A 161 2.98 -39.33 -36.43
C LEU A 161 3.20 -38.99 -37.91
N THR A 162 3.65 -37.78 -38.19
CA THR A 162 3.96 -37.33 -39.56
C THR A 162 5.09 -38.16 -40.18
N GLU A 163 6.19 -38.37 -39.43
CA GLU A 163 7.31 -39.22 -39.87
C GLU A 163 6.86 -40.67 -40.13
N ARG A 164 6.01 -41.25 -39.26
CA ARG A 164 5.48 -42.60 -39.47
C ARG A 164 4.58 -42.70 -40.69
N ILE A 165 3.74 -41.69 -40.93
CA ILE A 165 2.88 -41.64 -42.12
C ILE A 165 3.76 -41.55 -43.38
N GLU A 166 4.82 -40.76 -43.36
CA GLU A 166 5.77 -40.68 -44.49
C GLU A 166 6.42 -42.04 -44.77
N VAL A 167 7.00 -42.68 -43.74
CA VAL A 167 7.62 -44.00 -43.88
C VAL A 167 6.62 -45.03 -44.41
N LEU A 168 5.41 -45.08 -43.83
CA LEU A 168 4.37 -46.02 -44.25
C LEU A 168 3.90 -45.75 -45.70
N THR A 169 3.85 -44.49 -46.11
CA THR A 169 3.47 -44.10 -47.49
C THR A 169 4.55 -44.52 -48.48
N VAL A 170 5.83 -44.31 -48.15
CA VAL A 170 6.95 -44.76 -48.96
C VAL A 170 6.99 -46.28 -49.06
N GLU A 171 6.73 -46.98 -47.96
CA GLU A 171 6.69 -48.45 -47.92
C GLU A 171 5.50 -49.02 -48.72
N MET A 172 4.31 -48.43 -48.59
CA MET A 172 3.16 -48.73 -49.45
C MET A 172 3.52 -48.52 -50.93
N HIS A 173 4.14 -47.38 -51.27
CA HIS A 173 4.51 -47.06 -52.66
C HIS A 173 5.49 -48.10 -53.23
N LYS A 174 6.51 -48.50 -52.45
CA LYS A 174 7.44 -49.57 -52.79
C LYS A 174 6.75 -50.92 -52.98
N HIS A 175 5.86 -51.30 -52.07
CA HIS A 175 5.14 -52.56 -52.16
C HIS A 175 4.23 -52.61 -53.40
N PHE A 176 3.56 -51.49 -53.72
CA PHE A 176 2.73 -51.34 -54.91
C PHE A 176 3.58 -51.39 -56.21
N SER A 177 4.75 -50.77 -56.25
CA SER A 177 5.64 -50.82 -57.42
C SER A 177 6.20 -52.23 -57.65
N ASN A 178 6.56 -52.95 -56.58
CA ASN A 178 7.07 -54.32 -56.67
C ASN A 178 6.00 -55.31 -57.13
N THR A 179 4.77 -55.18 -56.63
CA THR A 179 3.65 -56.02 -57.04
C THR A 179 3.24 -55.77 -58.49
N LEU A 180 3.27 -54.51 -58.96
CA LEU A 180 3.06 -54.19 -60.38
C LEU A 180 4.19 -54.69 -61.30
N THR A 181 5.44 -54.72 -60.83
CA THR A 181 6.59 -55.23 -61.59
C THR A 181 6.65 -56.77 -61.63
N GLY A 182 6.17 -57.44 -60.59
CA GLY A 182 6.06 -58.91 -60.53
C GLY A 182 4.96 -59.51 -61.41
N ALA A 183 4.10 -58.69 -62.02
CA ALA A 183 3.01 -59.10 -62.89
C ALA A 183 3.28 -58.84 -64.39
N ALA A 184 4.55 -58.70 -64.82
CA ALA A 184 4.91 -58.74 -66.23
C ALA A 184 4.92 -60.21 -66.73
N PRO A 185 4.08 -60.58 -67.72
CA PRO A 185 3.95 -61.98 -68.14
C PRO A 185 5.21 -62.44 -68.86
N ALA A 186 5.75 -63.58 -68.43
CA ALA A 186 6.62 -64.40 -69.25
C ALA A 186 5.83 -64.89 -70.47
N VAL A 187 5.87 -64.14 -71.57
CA VAL A 187 5.46 -64.59 -72.90
C VAL A 187 6.73 -64.89 -73.69
N ASP A 188 6.92 -66.19 -73.90
CA ASP A 188 7.65 -66.87 -74.98
C ASP A 188 8.95 -66.26 -75.55
N SER A 189 10.01 -67.07 -75.50
CA SER A 189 10.65 -67.45 -76.76
C SER A 189 11.17 -68.88 -76.73
N VAL A 190 10.40 -69.73 -77.40
CA VAL A 190 10.80 -70.99 -78.05
C VAL A 190 12.14 -70.82 -78.79
N GLY A 191 13.02 -71.82 -78.70
CA GLY A 191 14.26 -71.94 -79.47
C GLY A 191 15.27 -72.88 -78.83
#